data_AF-A0A9D2TA29-F1
#
_entry.id   AF-A0A9D2TA29-F1
#
_cell.length_a   1.000
_cell.length_b   1.000
_cell.length_c   1.000
_cell.angle_alpha   90.00
_cell.angle_beta   90.00
_cell.angle_gamma   90.00
#
_symmetry.space_group_name_H-M   'P 1'
#
loop_
_entity.id
_entity.type
_entity.pdbx_description
1 polymer ?
#
loop_
_entity_poly.entity_id
_entity_poly.type
_entity_poly.pdbx_seq_one_letter_code
_entity_poly.pdbx_strand_id
1 'polypeptide(L)'
;MQTERRTADEQYRLIMECRSSGLSDFQWCNEHGIKPGTFYNWVKRLRKKSCYDIPPATGRGGYKPSEQQDVVKLEIVDQPVLHEETPQLLSVLPDHTDTNCMEATAEIKLGSALIRISNDIDPALLAQIIRSVGGASC
;
A
#
# COMPACT_ATOMS: atom_id res chain seq x y z
N MET A 1 23.89 24.44 19.39
CA MET A 1 23.94 23.18 18.62
C MET A 1 24.22 23.53 17.16
N GLN A 2 25.49 23.43 16.74
CA GLN A 2 25.88 23.67 15.35
C GLN A 2 25.37 22.50 14.51
N THR A 3 24.34 22.70 13.69
CA THR A 3 24.07 21.78 12.58
C THR A 3 25.21 21.97 11.59
N GLU A 4 26.15 21.03 11.56
CA GLU A 4 27.15 20.95 10.50
C GLU A 4 26.44 21.07 9.15
N ARG A 5 26.92 22.00 8.32
CA ARG A 5 26.37 22.18 6.98
C ARG A 5 26.84 21.02 6.12
N ARG A 6 26.00 19.98 6.02
CA ARG A 6 26.20 18.89 5.06
C ARG A 6 26.39 19.45 3.66
N THR A 7 27.37 18.91 2.93
CA THR A 7 27.66 19.34 1.55
C THR A 7 26.54 18.92 0.59
N ALA A 8 26.50 19.47 -0.62
CA ALA A 8 25.47 19.12 -1.59
C ALA A 8 25.51 17.64 -2.00
N ASP A 9 26.72 17.07 -2.11
CA ASP A 9 26.91 15.66 -2.47
C ASP A 9 26.53 14.72 -1.33
N GLU A 10 26.79 15.12 -0.09
CA GLU A 10 26.34 14.37 1.08
C GLU A 10 24.80 14.37 1.20
N GLN A 11 24.16 15.53 0.98
CA GLN A 11 22.70 15.62 0.91
C GLN A 11 22.14 14.72 -0.18
N TYR A 12 22.79 14.67 -1.35
CA TYR A 12 22.38 13.80 -2.45
C TYR A 12 22.47 12.31 -2.08
N ARG A 13 23.58 11.88 -1.47
CA ARG A 13 23.74 10.49 -1.01
C ARG A 13 22.63 10.06 -0.03
N LEU A 14 22.32 10.91 0.94
CA LEU A 14 21.24 10.64 1.91
C LEU A 14 19.87 10.55 1.22
N ILE A 15 19.61 11.39 0.23
CA ILE A 15 18.36 11.33 -0.54
C ILE A 15 18.31 10.00 -1.31
N MET A 16 19.40 9.57 -1.94
CA MET A 16 19.43 8.29 -2.65
C MET A 16 19.22 7.10 -1.70
N GLU A 17 19.85 7.12 -0.53
CA GLU A 17 19.67 6.10 0.51
C GLU A 17 18.21 6.04 1.00
N CYS A 18 17.60 7.20 1.24
CA CYS A 18 16.19 7.31 1.55
C CYS A 18 15.31 6.67 0.47
N ARG A 19 15.64 6.85 -0.81
CA ARG A 19 14.87 6.29 -1.93
C ARG A 19 15.07 4.78 -2.10
N SER A 20 16.25 4.26 -1.81
CA SER A 20 16.51 2.82 -1.82
C SER A 20 16.01 2.10 -0.56
N SER A 21 15.75 2.82 0.53
CA SER A 21 15.36 2.22 1.81
C SER A 21 13.98 1.53 1.80
N GLY A 22 13.13 1.86 0.83
CA GLY A 22 11.74 1.40 0.79
C GLY A 22 10.82 2.04 1.85
N LEU A 23 11.37 2.89 2.74
CA LEU A 23 10.62 3.65 3.72
C LEU A 23 10.02 4.93 3.11
N SER A 24 9.00 5.48 3.77
CA SER A 24 8.53 6.83 3.48
C SER A 24 9.61 7.86 3.83
N ASP A 25 9.71 8.94 3.05
CA ASP A 25 10.62 10.07 3.32
C ASP A 25 10.53 10.53 4.79
N PHE A 26 9.32 10.54 5.36
CA PHE A 26 9.09 10.94 6.74
C PHE A 26 9.69 9.96 7.77
N GLN A 27 9.47 8.66 7.56
CA GLN A 27 9.97 7.61 8.45
C GLN A 27 11.50 7.56 8.42
N TRP A 28 12.07 7.56 7.22
CA TRP A 28 13.52 7.57 7.03
C TRP A 28 14.16 8.79 7.70
N CYS A 29 13.55 9.98 7.53
CA CYS A 29 14.01 11.19 8.22
C CYS A 29 14.01 11.03 9.75
N ASN A 30 12.97 10.44 10.32
CA ASN A 30 12.86 10.24 11.77
C ASN A 30 13.94 9.29 12.30
N GLU A 31 14.19 8.18 11.60
CA GLU A 31 15.21 7.18 11.99
C GLU A 31 16.64 7.72 11.87
N HIS A 32 16.91 8.54 10.84
CA HIS A 32 18.21 9.16 10.62
C HIS A 32 18.41 10.50 11.37
N GLY A 33 17.45 10.89 12.22
CA GLY A 33 17.52 12.13 13.00
C GLY A 33 17.52 13.41 12.17
N ILE A 34 16.99 13.36 10.94
CA ILE A 34 16.90 14.49 10.03
C ILE A 34 15.50 15.09 10.13
N LYS A 35 15.39 16.40 10.31
CA LYS A 35 14.09 17.08 10.28
C LYS A 35 13.49 16.97 8.87
N PRO A 36 12.23 16.49 8.70
CA PRO A 36 11.61 16.35 7.38
C PRO A 36 11.64 17.65 6.56
N GLY A 37 11.40 18.80 7.20
CA GLY A 37 11.49 20.11 6.53
C GLY A 37 12.88 20.41 5.96
N THR A 38 13.95 19.99 6.63
CA THR A 38 15.33 20.12 6.13
C THR A 38 15.56 19.22 4.93
N PHE A 39 15.09 17.98 4.99
CA PHE A 39 15.19 17.02 3.88
C PHE A 39 14.50 17.52 2.62
N TYR A 40 13.24 17.98 2.72
CA TYR A 40 12.52 18.53 1.56
C TYR A 40 13.19 19.79 1.00
N ASN A 41 13.81 20.61 1.84
CA ASN A 41 14.61 21.75 1.38
C ASN A 41 15.86 21.32 0.60
N TRP A 42 16.55 20.26 1.02
CA TRP A 42 17.67 19.69 0.26
C TRP A 42 17.21 19.17 -1.10
N VAL A 43 16.15 18.36 -1.15
CA VAL A 43 15.56 17.86 -2.40
C VAL A 43 15.20 19.01 -3.34
N LYS A 44 14.52 20.05 -2.83
CA LYS A 44 14.16 21.24 -3.63
C LYS A 44 15.38 21.96 -4.20
N ARG A 45 16.42 22.16 -3.39
CA ARG A 45 17.65 22.85 -3.81
C ARG A 45 18.45 22.04 -4.82
N LEU A 46 18.52 20.73 -4.64
CA LEU A 46 19.26 19.83 -5.54
C LEU A 46 18.53 19.68 -6.87
N ARG A 47 17.19 19.57 -6.90
CA ARG A 47 16.41 19.56 -8.16
C ARG A 47 16.59 20.82 -9.00
N LYS A 48 16.85 21.96 -8.36
CA LYS A 48 17.14 23.22 -9.07
C LYS A 48 18.52 23.21 -9.74
N LYS A 49 19.43 22.37 -9.27
CA LYS A 49 20.75 22.18 -9.87
C LYS A 49 20.64 21.06 -10.91
N SER A 50 21.00 21.34 -12.16
CA SER A 50 20.93 20.36 -13.25
C SER A 50 21.91 19.17 -13.12
N CYS A 51 22.80 19.18 -12.14
CA CYS A 51 23.82 18.14 -11.93
C CYS A 51 23.32 16.93 -11.11
N TYR A 52 22.12 17.00 -10.52
CA TYR A 52 21.61 15.93 -9.65
C TYR A 52 20.30 15.37 -10.19
N ASP A 53 20.30 14.09 -10.54
CA ASP A 53 19.07 13.37 -10.86
C ASP A 53 18.46 12.81 -9.57
N ILE A 54 17.30 13.36 -9.16
CA ILE A 54 16.61 12.97 -7.93
C ILE A 54 15.33 12.21 -8.29
N PRO A 55 15.24 10.90 -7.95
CA PRO A 55 14.05 10.09 -8.17
C PRO A 55 12.79 10.68 -7.49
N PRO A 56 11.57 10.33 -7.95
CA PRO A 56 10.33 10.71 -7.27
C PRO A 56 10.24 10.08 -5.87
N ALA A 57 9.38 10.63 -5.00
CA ALA A 57 9.23 10.12 -3.64
C ALA A 57 8.61 8.73 -3.62
N THR A 58 9.16 7.86 -2.77
CA THR A 58 8.64 6.53 -2.50
C THR A 58 7.16 6.63 -2.14
N GLY A 59 6.31 5.85 -2.81
CA GLY A 59 4.85 5.82 -2.56
C GLY A 59 3.99 6.81 -3.34
N ARG A 60 4.54 7.74 -4.15
CA ARG A 60 3.72 8.61 -5.01
C ARG A 60 3.30 8.01 -6.35
N GLY A 61 3.77 6.81 -6.68
CA GLY A 61 3.37 6.10 -7.91
C GLY A 61 1.95 5.52 -7.86
N GLY A 62 1.28 5.54 -6.70
CA GLY A 62 0.03 4.79 -6.46
C GLY A 62 -1.20 5.62 -6.10
N TYR A 63 -1.14 6.96 -6.07
CA TYR A 63 -2.35 7.76 -5.81
C TYR A 63 -3.24 7.77 -7.07
N LYS A 64 -4.04 6.72 -7.24
CA LYS A 64 -5.24 6.78 -8.08
C LYS A 64 -6.25 7.63 -7.31
N PRO A 65 -6.78 8.74 -7.86
CA PRO A 65 -7.96 9.37 -7.28
C PRO A 65 -9.03 8.29 -7.16
N SER A 66 -9.50 8.00 -5.95
CA SER A 66 -10.67 7.14 -5.81
C SER A 66 -11.79 7.75 -6.63
N GLU A 67 -12.41 6.97 -7.52
CA GLU A 67 -13.60 7.41 -8.24
C GLU A 67 -14.60 7.98 -7.22
N GLN A 68 -15.17 9.14 -7.53
CA GLN A 68 -16.03 9.91 -6.62
C GLN A 68 -17.04 8.98 -5.94
N GLN A 69 -16.94 8.89 -4.61
CA GLN A 69 -17.97 8.23 -3.83
C GLN A 69 -19.21 9.13 -3.82
N ASP A 70 -20.36 8.55 -4.13
CA ASP A 70 -21.65 9.24 -4.04
C ASP A 70 -22.03 9.35 -2.56
N VAL A 71 -21.83 10.53 -1.95
CA VAL A 71 -22.03 10.75 -0.51
C VAL A 71 -23.43 11.32 -0.29
N VAL A 72 -24.32 10.51 0.29
CA VAL A 72 -25.66 10.94 0.74
C VAL A 72 -25.58 11.44 2.17
N LYS A 73 -26.08 12.65 2.43
CA LYS A 73 -26.20 13.20 3.79
C LYS A 73 -27.31 12.47 4.54
N LEU A 74 -26.95 11.73 5.59
CA LEU A 74 -27.89 11.23 6.58
C LEU A 74 -28.01 12.24 7.72
N GLU A 75 -29.22 12.70 8.00
CA GLU A 75 -29.53 13.46 9.21
C GLU A 75 -29.65 12.47 10.38
N ILE A 76 -28.69 12.53 11.31
CA ILE A 76 -28.74 11.74 12.54
C ILE A 76 -29.67 12.49 13.51
N VAL A 77 -30.88 11.96 13.68
CA VAL A 77 -31.80 12.41 14.73
C VAL A 77 -31.37 11.76 16.03
N ASP A 78 -30.87 12.55 16.97
CA ASP A 78 -30.53 12.13 18.32
C ASP A 78 -31.83 11.89 19.10
N GLN A 79 -32.26 10.63 19.22
CA GLN A 79 -33.31 10.24 20.17
C GLN A 79 -32.66 9.57 21.39
N PRO A 80 -32.86 10.12 22.61
CA PRO A 80 -32.31 9.51 23.81
C PRO A 80 -33.21 8.36 24.22
N VAL A 81 -32.75 7.11 24.08
CA VAL A 81 -33.42 5.96 24.68
C VAL A 81 -32.51 5.36 25.74
N LEU A 82 -33.06 5.36 26.95
CA LEU A 82 -32.47 4.95 28.21
C LEU A 82 -31.95 3.51 28.16
N HIS A 83 -30.82 3.29 28.83
CA HIS A 83 -30.30 1.98 29.16
C HIS A 83 -31.32 1.18 30.00
N GLU A 84 -31.41 -0.14 29.77
CA GLU A 84 -31.07 -1.19 30.76
C GLU A 84 -31.41 -2.61 30.21
N GLU A 85 -30.62 -3.60 30.67
CA GLU A 85 -30.87 -5.06 30.76
C GLU A 85 -30.72 -5.99 29.51
N THR A 86 -29.67 -6.83 29.57
CA THR A 86 -29.37 -8.06 28.77
C THR A 86 -30.41 -9.19 28.94
N PRO A 87 -30.39 -10.37 28.24
CA PRO A 87 -29.74 -10.82 26.99
C PRO A 87 -30.70 -11.54 25.97
N GLN A 88 -30.15 -11.95 24.82
CA GLN A 88 -30.47 -13.12 23.94
C GLN A 88 -31.17 -12.98 22.55
N LEU A 89 -30.40 -13.45 21.55
CA LEU A 89 -30.69 -14.23 20.33
C LEU A 89 -31.22 -13.58 19.01
N LEU A 90 -30.35 -13.68 17.98
CA LEU A 90 -30.56 -14.06 16.56
C LEU A 90 -31.14 -13.08 15.51
N SER A 91 -30.28 -12.70 14.55
CA SER A 91 -30.43 -12.74 13.06
C SER A 91 -29.68 -11.55 12.42
N VAL A 92 -29.01 -11.57 11.26
CA VAL A 92 -28.70 -12.52 10.18
C VAL A 92 -27.60 -11.79 9.35
N LEU A 93 -26.60 -12.52 8.85
CA LEU A 93 -25.56 -12.03 7.91
C LEU A 93 -26.17 -11.62 6.56
N PRO A 94 -25.49 -10.75 5.78
CA PRO A 94 -24.74 -11.28 4.64
C PRO A 94 -23.34 -10.67 4.57
N ASP A 95 -22.31 -11.47 4.82
CA ASP A 95 -21.42 -12.01 3.79
C ASP A 95 -20.61 -10.94 3.06
N HIS A 96 -19.58 -10.44 3.74
CA HIS A 96 -18.42 -9.86 3.08
C HIS A 96 -17.33 -10.90 3.31
N THR A 97 -17.17 -11.80 2.34
CA THR A 97 -16.05 -12.73 2.39
C THR A 97 -14.76 -11.92 2.32
N ASP A 98 -14.12 -11.80 3.47
CA ASP A 98 -12.70 -11.50 3.62
C ASP A 98 -11.90 -12.49 2.78
N THR A 99 -11.74 -12.20 1.49
CA THR A 99 -10.76 -12.93 0.69
C THR A 99 -9.44 -12.23 0.90
N ASN A 100 -8.78 -12.65 1.99
CA ASN A 100 -7.36 -12.52 2.28
C ASN A 100 -6.56 -12.24 1.00
N CYS A 101 -6.13 -10.99 0.85
CA CYS A 101 -5.33 -10.50 -0.26
C CYS A 101 -3.90 -11.01 -0.07
N MET A 102 -3.67 -12.32 -0.20
CA MET A 102 -2.32 -12.81 -0.46
C MET A 102 -2.00 -12.46 -1.90
N GLU A 103 -1.06 -11.53 -2.05
CA GLU A 103 -0.54 -11.02 -3.31
C GLU A 103 -0.22 -12.18 -4.26
N ALA A 104 -1.11 -12.44 -5.20
CA ALA A 104 -0.89 -13.47 -6.22
C ALA A 104 0.28 -13.01 -7.09
N THR A 105 1.37 -13.77 -7.09
CA THR A 105 2.56 -13.46 -7.90
C THR A 105 2.30 -13.73 -9.39
N ALA A 106 1.37 -14.62 -9.71
CA ALA A 106 0.91 -14.83 -11.07
C ALA A 106 -0.60 -15.06 -11.12
N GLU A 107 -1.25 -14.55 -12.18
CA GLU A 107 -2.67 -14.77 -12.45
C GLU A 107 -2.83 -15.39 -13.85
N ILE A 108 -3.61 -16.47 -13.95
CA ILE A 108 -3.96 -17.12 -15.22
C ILE A 108 -5.48 -16.99 -15.40
N LYS A 109 -5.89 -16.36 -16.51
CA LYS A 109 -7.31 -16.20 -16.87
C LYS A 109 -7.68 -17.15 -18.01
N LEU A 110 -8.67 -18.02 -17.77
CA LEU A 110 -9.22 -18.94 -18.75
C LEU A 110 -10.74 -18.74 -18.85
N GLY A 111 -11.18 -17.91 -19.79
CA GLY A 111 -12.60 -17.57 -19.95
C GLY A 111 -13.16 -16.88 -18.69
N SER A 112 -14.12 -17.54 -18.03
CA SER A 112 -14.71 -17.10 -16.76
C SER A 112 -13.91 -17.54 -15.52
N ALA A 113 -12.92 -18.42 -15.68
CA ALA A 113 -12.08 -18.88 -14.58
C ALA A 113 -10.85 -17.96 -14.40
N LEU A 114 -10.54 -17.66 -13.14
CA LEU A 114 -9.32 -16.96 -12.72
C LEU A 114 -8.57 -17.84 -11.73
N ILE A 115 -7.33 -18.18 -12.06
CA ILE A 115 -6.43 -18.91 -11.17
C ILE A 115 -5.39 -17.91 -10.64
N ARG A 116 -5.28 -17.79 -9.33
CA ARG A 116 -4.29 -16.96 -8.64
C ARG A 116 -3.23 -17.86 -8.00
N ILE A 117 -1.97 -17.53 -8.23
CA ILE A 117 -0.82 -18.34 -7.82
C ILE A 117 0.07 -17.51 -6.91
N SER A 118 0.35 -18.00 -5.71
CA SER A 118 1.33 -17.46 -4.77
C SER A 118 2.67 -18.18 -4.92
N ASN A 119 3.79 -17.54 -4.54
CA ASN A 119 5.13 -18.14 -4.64
C ASN A 119 5.29 -19.42 -3.79
N ASP A 120 4.55 -19.54 -2.69
CA ASP A 120 4.65 -20.67 -1.76
C ASP A 120 3.77 -21.87 -2.13
N ILE A 121 3.17 -21.87 -3.33
CA ILE A 121 2.33 -23.00 -3.75
C ILE A 121 3.19 -24.23 -4.04
N ASP A 122 2.72 -25.39 -3.59
CA ASP A 122 3.33 -26.66 -3.94
C ASP A 122 3.21 -26.92 -5.47
N PRO A 123 4.31 -27.25 -6.17
CA PRO A 123 4.28 -27.42 -7.62
C PRO A 123 3.47 -28.64 -8.07
N ALA A 124 3.37 -29.70 -7.26
CA ALA A 124 2.56 -30.87 -7.60
C ALA A 124 1.07 -30.56 -7.49
N LEU A 125 0.68 -29.79 -6.47
CA LEU A 125 -0.67 -29.25 -6.30
C LEU A 125 -1.05 -28.33 -7.45
N LEU A 126 -0.18 -27.38 -7.81
CA LEU A 126 -0.41 -26.47 -8.94
C LEU A 126 -0.59 -27.26 -10.25
N ALA A 127 0.27 -28.24 -10.51
CA ALA A 127 0.16 -29.09 -11.69
C ALA A 127 -1.15 -29.91 -11.71
N GLN A 128 -1.62 -30.38 -10.55
CA GLN A 128 -2.89 -31.08 -10.45
C GLN A 128 -4.08 -30.16 -10.72
N ILE A 129 -4.06 -28.94 -10.20
CA ILE A 129 -5.10 -27.93 -10.47
C ILE A 129 -5.15 -27.62 -11.97
N ILE A 130 -3.99 -27.39 -12.61
CA ILE A 130 -3.92 -27.11 -14.05
C ILE A 130 -4.43 -28.29 -14.88
N ARG A 131 -4.09 -29.54 -14.52
CA ARG A 131 -4.61 -30.74 -15.20
C ARG A 131 -6.14 -30.86 -15.09
N SER A 132 -6.69 -30.56 -13.91
CA SER A 132 -8.13 -30.61 -13.68
C SER A 132 -8.89 -29.51 -14.43
N VAL A 133 -8.31 -28.30 -14.53
CA VAL A 133 -8.93 -27.16 -15.21
C VAL A 133 -8.74 -27.21 -16.73
N GLY A 134 -7.60 -27.72 -17.20
CA GLY A 134 -7.27 -27.82 -18.62
C GLY A 134 -8.02 -28.93 -19.37
N GLY A 135 -8.64 -29.86 -18.65
CA GLY A 135 -9.27 -31.05 -19.22
C GLY A 135 -8.23 -32.01 -19.83
N ALA A 136 -8.44 -33.31 -19.65
CA ALA A 136 -7.74 -34.28 -20.47
C ALA A 136 -8.18 -34.04 -21.92
N SER A 137 -7.28 -33.52 -22.76
CA SER A 137 -7.49 -33.61 -24.20
C SER A 137 -7.47 -35.09 -24.54
N CYS A 138 -8.63 -35.61 -24.94
CA CYS A 138 -8.73 -36.88 -25.64
C CYS A 138 -7.96 -36.82 -26.96
#